data_AF-A0A4Q0J271-F1
#
_entry.id   AF-A0A4Q0J271-F1
#
_cell.length_a   1.000
_cell.length_b   1.000
_cell.length_c   1.000
_cell.angle_alpha   90.00
_cell.angle_beta   90.00
_cell.angle_gamma   90.00
#
_symmetry.space_group_name_H-M   'P 1'
#
loop_
_entity.id
_entity.type
_entity.pdbx_description
1 polymer ?
#
loop_
_entity_poly.entity_id
_entity_poly.type
_entity_poly.pdbx_seq_one_letter_code
_entity_poly.pdbx_strand_id
1 'polypeptide(L)'
;MAFLGKIKSVFGFSNDEYEIDENELLQRDATVTPLAQRKQQPSSVDIPDNHNASHCDVSANSQTAITDVVEHTCPDAIFNKVVEIFNESLPPFLRESVDPDKQARYIHDALDSSMREYVAQLDKEADTRVKIKLENGQISLRREIETLREKAKKIEDASAEWKEQKLSAERQKRALSERVHDLEKQIDAFHAEKEQFELENKSLVNKLRAMSIQDGDIETLRNDNDMLRNEIKTLKENTSKTIDNNTINQLNSLKDSVDDLTAQKETLTRERNILANDIVVLKKKCEISDAMINDLNHKASSAKLALAEKEAQCKELQSKFDALEASAAGVSDLGLRLQEVTELSDRKQAELDSVHENLESALVELQRVNSELHNESVKVQQLTDELRSAKEALSISQPVADSSAEEISARDAMITQLQESLTQAKKELQEAKDEVEESRTSLTAFEESLVKIDEINEARQNRIAELQQQIKEKDSELDLATKTLSEKESLIDQKDTEIASLKATIDNNLQLQAASEALLREEIERLRKSPETQSRQKRKKSPQISSIDQSLDDTNWLVPTPPEGTNARPGGVSDSEFGYQAPHHRDEPNNPAQMLLW
;
A
#
# COMPACT_ATOMS: atom_id res chain seq x y z
N MET A 1 37.61 -12.86 0.85
CA MET A 1 36.37 -13.53 0.36
C MET A 1 35.58 -14.24 1.46
N ALA A 2 36.20 -14.96 2.41
CA ALA A 2 35.46 -15.75 3.42
C ALA A 2 34.75 -14.96 4.54
N PHE A 3 35.16 -13.72 4.82
CA PHE A 3 34.58 -12.90 5.89
C PHE A 3 33.19 -12.35 5.52
N LEU A 4 33.02 -11.95 4.25
CA LEU A 4 31.73 -11.46 3.72
C LEU A 4 30.66 -12.56 3.68
N GLY A 5 31.07 -13.83 3.49
CA GLY A 5 30.14 -14.97 3.53
C GLY A 5 29.54 -15.21 4.92
N LYS A 6 30.32 -15.01 5.98
CA LYS A 6 29.84 -15.15 7.38
C LYS A 6 28.91 -14.01 7.78
N ILE A 7 29.16 -12.78 7.30
CA ILE A 7 28.25 -11.65 7.55
C ILE A 7 26.92 -11.89 6.82
N LYS A 8 26.94 -12.37 5.57
CA LYS A 8 25.70 -12.70 4.83
C LYS A 8 24.89 -13.82 5.48
N SER A 9 25.52 -14.85 6.04
CA SER A 9 24.79 -15.92 6.74
C SER A 9 24.17 -15.45 8.07
N VAL A 10 24.82 -14.51 8.76
CA VAL A 10 24.30 -13.92 10.02
C VAL A 10 23.10 -13.00 9.77
N PHE A 11 23.03 -12.37 8.59
CA PHE A 11 21.87 -11.56 8.16
C PHE A 11 20.79 -12.38 7.43
N GLY A 12 20.88 -13.71 7.39
CA GLY A 12 19.86 -14.57 6.79
C GLY A 12 19.84 -14.60 5.25
N PHE A 13 20.89 -14.11 4.60
CA PHE A 13 21.07 -14.15 3.14
C PHE A 13 22.03 -15.27 2.73
N SER A 14 21.79 -16.50 3.19
CA SER A 14 22.44 -17.67 2.60
C SER A 14 21.85 -17.90 1.21
N ASN A 15 22.69 -17.77 0.19
CA ASN A 15 22.36 -18.07 -1.21
C ASN A 15 22.39 -19.59 -1.43
N ASP A 16 21.49 -20.29 -0.75
CA ASP A 16 21.08 -21.62 -1.17
C ASP A 16 19.81 -21.40 -2.01
N GLU A 17 19.90 -21.67 -3.30
CA GLU A 17 18.74 -21.80 -4.17
C GLU A 17 17.88 -22.97 -3.64
N TYR A 18 16.93 -22.64 -2.76
CA TYR A 18 15.82 -23.53 -2.44
C TYR A 18 14.78 -23.33 -3.56
N GLU A 19 14.70 -24.29 -4.47
CA GLU A 19 13.45 -24.55 -5.20
C GLU A 19 12.39 -24.87 -4.15
N ILE A 20 11.55 -23.88 -3.83
CA ILE A 20 10.42 -24.06 -2.93
C ILE A 20 9.34 -24.76 -3.75
N ASP A 21 9.20 -26.07 -3.53
CA ASP A 21 8.11 -26.88 -4.06
C ASP A 21 6.76 -26.33 -3.55
N GLU A 22 5.86 -25.95 -4.46
CA GLU A 22 4.61 -25.23 -4.18
C GLU A 22 3.68 -26.00 -3.20
N ASN A 23 3.92 -27.29 -3.00
CA ASN A 23 3.17 -28.14 -2.10
C ASN A 23 3.51 -27.98 -0.60
N GLU A 24 4.68 -27.42 -0.23
CA GLU A 24 5.02 -27.18 1.18
C GLU A 24 4.43 -25.88 1.76
N LEU A 25 3.95 -24.97 0.90
CA LEU A 25 3.31 -23.71 1.31
C LEU A 25 1.87 -23.90 1.83
N LEU A 26 1.21 -25.02 1.49
CA LEU A 26 -0.16 -25.30 1.89
C LEU A 26 -0.29 -25.98 3.26
N GLN A 27 0.81 -26.46 3.85
CA GLN A 27 0.79 -27.16 5.16
C GLN A 27 1.26 -26.31 6.34
N ARG A 28 1.73 -25.07 6.10
CA ARG A 28 2.09 -24.14 7.19
C ARG A 28 0.85 -23.38 7.63
N ASP A 29 0.19 -23.92 8.66
CA ASP A 29 -0.88 -23.27 9.41
C ASP A 29 -0.40 -21.91 9.95
N ALA A 30 -1.04 -20.82 9.49
CA ALA A 30 -0.66 -19.44 9.75
C ALA A 30 -1.34 -18.87 11.02
N THR A 31 -1.58 -19.70 12.03
CA THR A 31 -2.04 -19.24 13.34
C THR A 31 -0.85 -18.83 14.23
N VAL A 32 -0.73 -17.51 14.42
CA VAL A 32 0.27 -16.88 15.31
C VAL A 32 -0.02 -17.29 16.75
N THR A 33 0.82 -18.14 17.32
CA THR A 33 0.80 -18.42 18.76
C THR A 33 1.42 -17.23 19.51
N PRO A 34 0.71 -16.57 20.43
CA PRO A 34 1.26 -15.43 21.17
C PRO A 34 2.45 -15.83 22.03
N LEU A 35 3.49 -14.97 22.07
CA LEU A 35 4.80 -15.22 22.69
C LEU A 35 4.77 -15.65 24.18
N ALA A 36 3.65 -15.49 24.88
CA ALA A 36 3.50 -15.91 26.27
C ALA A 36 3.61 -17.43 26.47
N GLN A 37 3.21 -18.24 25.48
CA GLN A 37 3.17 -19.71 25.62
C GLN A 37 4.48 -20.41 25.26
N ARG A 38 5.45 -19.73 24.63
CA ARG A 38 6.77 -20.32 24.29
C ARG A 38 7.71 -20.43 25.49
N LYS A 39 7.44 -19.73 26.60
CA LYS A 39 8.26 -19.77 27.83
C LYS A 39 7.99 -20.98 28.73
N GLN A 40 7.05 -21.86 28.40
CA GLN A 40 6.60 -22.94 29.30
C GLN A 40 6.60 -24.36 28.71
N GLN A 41 7.40 -24.65 27.68
CA GLN A 41 7.63 -26.04 27.27
C GLN A 41 9.12 -26.42 27.39
N PRO A 42 9.45 -27.44 28.20
CA PRO A 42 10.79 -28.01 28.26
C PRO A 42 10.97 -28.96 27.07
N SER A 43 11.96 -28.71 26.23
CA SER A 43 12.40 -29.67 25.22
C SER A 43 13.74 -30.27 25.63
N SER A 44 13.68 -31.48 26.17
CA SER A 44 14.77 -32.45 26.16
C SER A 44 14.99 -32.94 24.73
N VAL A 45 16.20 -32.86 24.19
CA VAL A 45 16.94 -33.90 23.42
C VAL A 45 18.38 -33.39 23.19
N ASP A 46 19.29 -33.87 24.04
CA ASP A 46 20.54 -34.62 23.76
C ASP A 46 21.34 -34.51 22.42
N ILE A 47 22.66 -34.29 22.63
CA ILE A 47 23.90 -34.74 21.90
C ILE A 47 24.48 -33.83 20.78
N PRO A 48 25.82 -33.70 20.56
CA PRO A 48 27.02 -34.01 21.37
C PRO A 48 28.02 -32.83 21.57
N ASP A 49 28.96 -33.05 22.49
CA ASP A 49 30.22 -32.33 22.72
C ASP A 49 31.07 -32.04 21.46
N ASN A 50 31.54 -30.80 21.33
CA ASN A 50 32.88 -30.54 20.83
C ASN A 50 33.45 -29.25 21.43
N HIS A 51 34.70 -29.35 21.88
CA HIS A 51 35.46 -28.33 22.59
C HIS A 51 35.70 -27.05 21.79
N ASN A 52 35.91 -25.98 22.56
CA ASN A 52 36.80 -24.86 22.29
C ASN A 52 36.18 -23.61 21.63
N ALA A 53 35.57 -22.75 22.46
CA ALA A 53 35.68 -21.30 22.29
C ALA A 53 35.37 -20.59 23.62
N SER A 54 36.35 -19.83 24.08
CA SER A 54 36.29 -18.92 25.22
C SER A 54 35.10 -17.95 25.08
N HIS A 55 34.14 -18.06 26.00
CA HIS A 55 33.07 -17.11 26.19
C HIS A 55 33.50 -16.11 27.27
N CYS A 56 33.90 -14.93 26.83
CA CYS A 56 34.02 -13.74 27.68
C CYS A 56 32.63 -13.12 27.78
N ASP A 57 31.95 -13.45 28.87
CA ASP A 57 30.67 -12.89 29.27
C ASP A 57 30.92 -11.47 29.82
N VAL A 58 30.64 -10.44 29.01
CA VAL A 58 30.58 -9.05 29.49
C VAL A 58 29.18 -8.82 30.04
N SER A 59 28.94 -9.32 31.25
CA SER A 59 27.89 -8.77 32.11
C SER A 59 28.42 -7.49 32.75
N ALA A 60 28.03 -6.36 32.17
CA ALA A 60 28.15 -5.04 32.76
C ALA A 60 27.29 -4.97 34.03
N ASN A 61 27.89 -5.35 35.15
CA ASN A 61 27.38 -5.05 36.48
C ASN A 61 28.46 -4.30 37.26
N SER A 62 28.87 -3.14 36.76
CA SER A 62 29.57 -2.14 37.57
C SER A 62 28.51 -1.32 38.31
N GLN A 63 27.88 -1.95 39.31
CA GLN A 63 27.52 -1.22 40.51
C GLN A 63 28.85 -0.71 41.06
N THR A 64 29.12 0.58 40.88
CA THR A 64 30.17 1.28 41.60
C THR A 64 29.81 1.15 43.07
N ALA A 65 30.40 0.13 43.70
CA ALA A 65 30.59 0.11 45.12
C ALA A 65 31.28 1.43 45.46
N ILE A 66 30.56 2.28 46.18
CA ILE A 66 31.12 3.36 46.97
C ILE A 66 31.92 2.66 48.07
N THR A 67 33.10 2.18 47.70
CA THR A 67 34.15 1.89 48.67
C THR A 67 34.67 3.24 49.10
N ASP A 68 34.68 3.46 50.42
CA ASP A 68 35.50 4.45 51.11
C ASP A 68 36.93 4.43 50.53
N VAL A 69 37.16 5.18 49.46
CA VAL A 69 38.49 5.53 49.03
C VAL A 69 38.78 6.79 49.82
N VAL A 70 39.59 6.63 50.87
CA VAL A 70 40.32 7.74 51.47
C VAL A 70 40.92 8.52 50.32
N GLU A 71 40.34 9.70 50.12
CA GLU A 71 40.66 10.65 49.07
C GLU A 71 42.11 11.07 49.30
N HIS A 72 43.06 10.35 48.72
CA HIS A 72 44.40 10.87 48.52
C HIS A 72 44.24 11.95 47.46
N THR A 73 43.92 13.15 47.93
CA THR A 73 43.87 14.33 47.11
C THR A 73 45.22 14.41 46.37
N CYS A 74 45.20 14.78 45.07
CA CYS A 74 46.42 15.04 44.29
C CYS A 74 47.51 15.85 45.05
N PRO A 75 47.15 16.82 45.92
CA PRO A 75 48.08 17.50 46.83
C PRO A 75 48.88 16.55 47.74
N ASP A 76 48.24 15.57 48.39
CA ASP A 76 48.89 14.69 49.38
C ASP A 76 49.99 13.81 48.73
N ALA A 77 49.78 13.37 47.49
CA ALA A 77 50.76 12.60 46.74
C ALA A 77 52.01 13.44 46.42
N ILE A 78 51.83 14.72 46.07
CA ILE A 78 52.93 15.65 45.79
C ILE A 78 53.73 15.91 47.07
N PHE A 79 53.05 16.15 48.20
CA PHE A 79 53.71 16.41 49.47
C PHE A 79 54.45 15.19 50.03
N ASN A 80 53.88 14.00 49.90
CA ASN A 80 54.57 12.76 50.28
C ASN A 80 55.87 12.56 49.48
N LYS A 81 55.88 12.91 48.18
CA LYS A 81 57.09 12.85 47.36
C LYS A 81 58.14 13.86 47.79
N VAL A 82 57.73 15.08 48.15
CA VAL A 82 58.64 16.11 48.69
C VAL A 82 59.25 15.67 50.01
N VAL A 83 58.45 15.07 50.91
CA VAL A 83 58.93 14.50 52.18
C VAL A 83 59.88 13.34 51.96
N GLU A 84 59.63 12.49 50.96
CA GLU A 84 60.52 11.39 50.58
C GLU A 84 61.90 11.91 50.11
N ILE A 85 61.92 12.90 49.20
CA ILE A 85 63.15 13.55 48.72
C ILE A 85 63.90 14.21 49.88
N PHE A 86 63.18 14.88 50.78
CA PHE A 86 63.79 15.51 51.95
C PHE A 86 64.42 14.47 52.88
N ASN A 87 63.73 13.37 53.15
CA ASN A 87 64.24 12.30 54.00
C ASN A 87 65.40 11.53 53.38
N GLU A 88 65.45 11.41 52.05
CA GLU A 88 66.58 10.84 51.32
C GLU A 88 67.82 11.74 51.36
N SER A 89 67.63 13.06 51.38
CA SER A 89 68.71 14.05 51.47
C SER A 89 69.31 14.23 52.88
N LEU A 90 68.66 13.69 53.92
CA LEU A 90 69.12 13.82 55.30
C LEU A 90 70.17 12.76 55.69
N PRO A 91 71.17 13.13 56.52
CA PRO A 91 72.11 12.16 57.09
C PRO A 91 71.39 11.00 57.81
N PRO A 92 71.98 9.78 57.82
CA PRO A 92 71.30 8.57 58.31
C PRO A 92 70.76 8.69 59.74
N PHE A 93 71.47 9.42 60.60
CA PHE A 93 71.10 9.62 62.00
C PHE A 93 69.92 10.59 62.21
N LEU A 94 69.67 11.51 61.27
CA LEU A 94 68.53 12.44 61.34
C LEU A 94 67.27 11.84 60.72
N ARG A 95 67.43 11.05 59.65
CA ARG A 95 66.33 10.37 58.98
C ARG A 95 65.53 9.44 59.91
N GLU A 96 66.18 8.81 60.88
CA GLU A 96 65.53 7.93 61.86
C GLU A 96 64.84 8.69 63.02
N SER A 97 65.15 9.98 63.17
CA SER A 97 64.61 10.85 64.22
C SER A 97 63.48 11.78 63.78
N VAL A 98 63.17 11.81 62.47
CA VAL A 98 62.16 12.69 61.88
C VAL A 98 60.89 11.91 61.57
N ASP A 99 59.76 12.43 62.05
CA ASP A 99 58.43 11.86 61.83
C ASP A 99 57.87 12.37 60.49
N PRO A 100 57.73 11.50 59.47
CA PRO A 100 57.39 11.92 58.11
C PRO A 100 56.00 12.55 58.00
N ASP A 101 55.02 12.07 58.78
CA ASP A 101 53.64 12.58 58.74
C ASP A 101 53.55 14.00 59.33
N LYS A 102 54.35 14.28 60.36
CA LYS A 102 54.43 15.64 60.93
C LYS A 102 55.20 16.58 60.02
N GLN A 103 56.22 16.09 59.33
CA GLN A 103 56.96 16.87 58.34
C GLN A 103 56.08 17.21 57.13
N ALA A 104 55.28 16.27 56.64
CA ALA A 104 54.30 16.50 55.57
C ALA A 104 53.30 17.60 55.96
N ARG A 105 52.72 17.51 57.16
CA ARG A 105 51.80 18.53 57.69
C ARG A 105 52.48 19.88 57.88
N TYR A 106 53.71 19.90 58.38
CA TYR A 106 54.45 21.15 58.56
C TYR A 106 54.78 21.81 57.22
N ILE A 107 55.21 21.05 56.21
CA ILE A 107 55.47 21.55 54.86
C ILE A 107 54.19 22.06 54.22
N HIS A 108 53.10 21.31 54.36
CA HIS A 108 51.78 21.72 53.91
C HIS A 108 51.35 23.05 54.55
N ASP A 109 51.51 23.21 55.87
CA ASP A 109 51.11 24.43 56.59
C ASP A 109 52.05 25.62 56.33
N ALA A 110 53.36 25.37 56.21
CA ALA A 110 54.39 26.38 55.95
C ALA A 110 54.43 26.87 54.50
N LEU A 111 53.82 26.14 53.56
CA LEU A 111 53.67 26.57 52.19
C LEU A 111 52.79 27.81 52.09
N ASP A 112 53.20 28.74 51.22
CA ASP A 112 52.54 30.02 51.10
C ASP A 112 51.09 29.85 50.63
N SER A 113 50.19 30.69 51.13
CA SER A 113 48.75 30.68 50.84
C SER A 113 48.45 30.66 49.33
N SER A 114 49.30 31.34 48.56
CA SER A 114 49.29 31.40 47.08
C SER A 114 49.39 30.03 46.39
N MET A 115 50.21 29.12 46.89
CA MET A 115 50.36 27.77 46.33
C MET A 115 49.11 26.93 46.62
N ARG A 116 48.57 27.02 47.84
CA ARG A 116 47.32 26.35 48.23
C ARG A 116 46.16 26.80 47.36
N GLU A 117 46.08 28.10 47.10
CA GLU A 117 45.01 28.70 46.30
C GLU A 117 45.13 28.30 44.82
N TYR A 118 46.35 28.21 44.29
CA TYR A 118 46.61 27.69 42.94
C TYR A 118 46.22 26.22 42.78
N VAL A 119 46.58 25.36 43.76
CA VAL A 119 46.22 23.94 43.74
C VAL A 119 44.69 23.75 43.87
N ALA A 120 44.04 24.51 44.74
CA ALA A 120 42.57 24.51 44.86
C ALA A 120 41.88 25.05 43.59
N GLN A 121 42.50 26.01 42.89
CA GLN A 121 42.00 26.51 41.61
C GLN A 121 42.16 25.47 40.50
N LEU A 122 43.27 24.71 40.49
CA LEU A 122 43.50 23.59 39.57
C LEU A 122 42.46 22.48 39.77
N ASP A 123 42.13 22.12 41.01
CA ASP A 123 41.10 21.13 41.29
C ASP A 123 39.71 21.61 40.84
N LYS A 124 39.36 22.88 41.10
CA LYS A 124 38.11 23.48 40.58
C LYS A 124 38.07 23.51 39.05
N GLU A 125 39.19 23.83 38.40
CA GLU A 125 39.33 23.81 36.95
C GLU A 125 39.21 22.37 36.39
N ALA A 126 39.74 21.37 37.11
CA ALA A 126 39.60 19.97 36.74
C ALA A 126 38.14 19.50 36.85
N ASP A 127 37.47 19.82 37.96
CA ASP A 127 36.06 19.47 38.20
C ASP A 127 35.14 20.12 37.16
N THR A 128 35.36 21.40 36.86
CA THR A 128 34.59 22.12 35.83
C THR A 128 34.81 21.51 34.45
N ARG A 129 36.05 21.14 34.08
CA ARG A 129 36.34 20.43 32.82
C ARG A 129 35.67 19.08 32.74
N VAL A 130 35.71 18.29 33.82
CA VAL A 130 35.04 16.97 33.87
C VAL A 130 33.53 17.14 33.74
N LYS A 131 32.95 18.10 34.47
CA LYS A 131 31.52 18.42 34.41
C LYS A 131 31.09 18.84 33.01
N ILE A 132 31.82 19.76 32.37
CA ILE A 132 31.54 20.20 30.99
C ILE A 132 31.65 19.02 30.02
N LYS A 133 32.67 18.17 30.12
CA LYS A 133 32.80 16.97 29.28
C LYS A 133 31.62 16.00 29.48
N LEU A 134 31.19 15.80 30.72
CA LEU A 134 30.06 14.94 31.05
C LEU A 134 28.75 15.52 30.50
N GLU A 135 28.49 16.81 30.71
CA GLU A 135 27.30 17.49 30.19
C GLU A 135 27.28 17.46 28.66
N ASN A 136 28.40 17.76 28.01
CA ASN A 136 28.52 17.67 26.55
C ASN A 136 28.28 16.23 26.04
N GLY A 137 28.81 15.23 26.74
CA GLY A 137 28.57 13.82 26.45
C GLY A 137 27.10 13.44 26.59
N GLN A 138 26.44 13.88 27.68
CA GLN A 138 25.02 13.65 27.90
C GLN A 138 24.16 14.33 26.82
N ILE A 139 24.47 15.56 26.45
CA ILE A 139 23.75 16.27 25.39
C ILE A 139 23.97 15.57 24.03
N SER A 140 25.19 15.12 23.73
CA SER A 140 25.50 14.36 22.52
C SER A 140 24.69 13.06 22.45
N LEU A 141 24.69 12.27 23.53
CA LEU A 141 23.92 11.03 23.62
C LEU A 141 22.41 11.28 23.53
N ARG A 142 21.89 12.34 24.16
CA ARG A 142 20.48 12.71 24.05
C ARG A 142 20.09 13.06 22.62
N ARG A 143 20.93 13.82 21.90
CA ARG A 143 20.71 14.10 20.47
C ARG A 143 20.72 12.82 19.65
N GLU A 144 21.67 11.92 19.88
CA GLU A 144 21.73 10.65 19.17
C GLU A 144 20.48 9.80 19.42
N ILE A 145 20.06 9.65 20.68
CA ILE A 145 18.82 8.97 21.05
C ILE A 145 17.61 9.59 20.33
N GLU A 146 17.54 10.93 20.25
CA GLU A 146 16.44 11.60 19.57
C GLU A 146 16.46 11.33 18.06
N THR A 147 17.64 11.37 17.42
CA THR A 147 17.76 11.02 16.00
C THR A 147 17.41 9.55 15.73
N LEU A 148 17.74 8.64 16.65
CA LEU A 148 17.38 7.23 16.55
C LEU A 148 15.87 7.03 16.71
N ARG A 149 15.22 7.75 17.63
CA ARG A 149 13.76 7.75 17.78
C ARG A 149 13.05 8.29 16.55
N GLU A 150 13.55 9.38 15.97
CA GLU A 150 12.97 9.93 14.75
C GLU A 150 13.13 8.97 13.56
N LYS A 151 14.28 8.32 13.43
CA LYS A 151 14.50 7.25 12.44
C LYS A 151 13.57 6.07 12.68
N ALA A 152 13.40 5.62 13.92
CA ALA A 152 12.48 4.53 14.27
C ALA A 152 11.04 4.89 13.90
N LYS A 153 10.59 6.11 14.24
CA LYS A 153 9.26 6.61 13.87
C LYS A 153 9.08 6.65 12.35
N LYS A 154 10.05 7.17 11.59
CA LYS A 154 10.01 7.17 10.12
C LYS A 154 9.91 5.75 9.54
N ILE A 155 10.57 4.78 10.13
CA ILE A 155 10.49 3.37 9.72
C ILE A 155 9.09 2.80 10.04
N GLU A 156 8.53 3.12 11.21
CA GLU A 156 7.18 2.70 11.60
C GLU A 156 6.11 3.27 10.67
N ASP A 157 6.17 4.57 10.38
CA ASP A 157 5.28 5.28 9.46
C ASP A 157 5.38 4.67 8.05
N ALA A 158 6.60 4.48 7.52
CA ALA A 158 6.80 3.82 6.23
C ALA A 158 6.25 2.37 6.22
N SER A 159 6.44 1.61 7.31
CA SER A 159 5.87 0.26 7.44
C SER A 159 4.34 0.28 7.43
N ALA A 160 3.71 1.27 8.05
CA ALA A 160 2.26 1.43 8.04
C ALA A 160 1.76 1.75 6.62
N GLU A 161 2.41 2.68 5.92
CA GLU A 161 2.12 3.02 4.52
C GLU A 161 2.27 1.79 3.61
N TRP A 162 3.36 1.02 3.74
CA TRP A 162 3.57 -0.21 2.97
C TRP A 162 2.46 -1.25 3.21
N LYS A 163 1.99 -1.41 4.45
CA LYS A 163 0.88 -2.31 4.78
C LYS A 163 -0.43 -1.84 4.17
N GLU A 164 -0.72 -0.54 4.21
CA GLU A 164 -1.92 0.02 3.60
C GLU A 164 -1.91 -0.12 2.08
N GLN A 165 -0.78 0.18 1.42
CA GLN A 165 -0.59 -0.05 0.00
C GLN A 165 -0.76 -1.52 -0.38
N LYS A 166 -0.20 -2.44 0.42
CA LYS A 166 -0.38 -3.88 0.21
C LYS A 166 -1.85 -4.28 0.31
N LEU A 167 -2.57 -3.83 1.33
CA LEU A 167 -4.01 -4.12 1.48
C LEU A 167 -4.83 -3.51 0.35
N SER A 168 -4.48 -2.32 -0.13
CA SER A 168 -5.12 -1.69 -1.29
C SER A 168 -4.88 -2.52 -2.55
N ALA A 169 -3.65 -2.95 -2.81
CA ALA A 169 -3.31 -3.82 -3.92
C ALA A 169 -4.01 -5.19 -3.83
N GLU A 170 -4.12 -5.77 -2.64
CA GLU A 170 -4.87 -7.02 -2.42
C GLU A 170 -6.37 -6.85 -2.67
N ARG A 171 -6.96 -5.73 -2.24
CA ARG A 171 -8.37 -5.40 -2.55
C ARG A 171 -8.58 -5.22 -4.05
N GLN A 172 -7.68 -4.52 -4.73
CA GLN A 172 -7.73 -4.36 -6.19
C GLN A 172 -7.57 -5.70 -6.91
N LYS A 173 -6.61 -6.54 -6.49
CA LYS A 173 -6.42 -7.89 -7.02
C LYS A 173 -7.70 -8.71 -6.84
N ARG A 174 -8.32 -8.67 -5.66
CA ARG A 174 -9.56 -9.39 -5.39
C ARG A 174 -10.72 -8.90 -6.27
N ALA A 175 -10.89 -7.60 -6.41
CA ALA A 175 -11.93 -7.02 -7.26
C ALA A 175 -11.73 -7.39 -8.74
N LEU A 176 -10.49 -7.39 -9.23
CA LEU A 176 -10.18 -7.83 -10.59
C LEU A 176 -10.40 -9.33 -10.77
N SER A 177 -10.01 -10.14 -9.79
CA SER A 177 -10.27 -11.59 -9.81
C SER A 177 -11.78 -11.91 -9.79
N GLU A 178 -12.58 -11.19 -9.01
CA GLU A 178 -14.05 -11.32 -9.02
C GLU A 178 -14.62 -10.91 -10.39
N ARG A 179 -14.12 -9.83 -10.99
CA ARG A 179 -14.52 -9.43 -12.36
C ARG A 179 -14.13 -10.47 -13.41
N VAL A 180 -12.94 -11.06 -13.31
CA VAL A 180 -12.51 -12.16 -14.19
C VAL A 180 -13.45 -13.34 -14.04
N HIS A 181 -13.78 -13.73 -12.81
CA HIS A 181 -14.71 -14.83 -12.55
C HIS A 181 -16.11 -14.57 -13.11
N ASP A 182 -16.61 -13.32 -12.99
CA ASP A 182 -17.89 -12.93 -13.59
C ASP A 182 -17.86 -13.00 -15.12
N LEU A 183 -16.74 -12.60 -15.74
CA LEU A 183 -16.55 -12.69 -17.19
C LEU A 183 -16.42 -14.14 -17.66
N GLU A 184 -15.70 -14.98 -16.94
CA GLU A 184 -15.63 -16.43 -17.18
C GLU A 184 -17.02 -17.05 -17.14
N LYS A 185 -17.81 -16.73 -16.12
CA LYS A 185 -19.20 -17.20 -16.01
C LYS A 185 -20.09 -16.72 -17.15
N GLN A 186 -19.90 -15.49 -17.64
CA GLN A 186 -20.61 -14.99 -18.82
C GLN A 186 -20.19 -15.75 -20.09
N ILE A 187 -18.89 -16.04 -20.25
CA ILE A 187 -18.39 -16.84 -21.36
C ILE A 187 -19.00 -18.24 -21.34
N ASP A 188 -19.05 -18.89 -20.17
CA ASP A 188 -19.67 -20.21 -20.01
C ASP A 188 -21.17 -20.17 -20.37
N ALA A 189 -21.88 -19.13 -19.94
CA ALA A 189 -23.29 -18.94 -20.30
C ALA A 189 -23.49 -18.76 -21.80
N PHE A 190 -22.67 -17.93 -22.46
CA PHE A 190 -22.71 -17.76 -23.91
C PHE A 190 -22.31 -19.04 -24.65
N HIS A 191 -21.39 -19.83 -24.10
CA HIS A 191 -21.01 -21.12 -24.68
C HIS A 191 -22.18 -22.11 -24.64
N ALA A 192 -22.87 -22.19 -23.51
CA ALA A 192 -24.08 -23.01 -23.36
C ALA A 192 -25.22 -22.55 -24.28
N GLU A 193 -25.44 -21.23 -24.41
CA GLU A 193 -26.44 -20.68 -25.33
C GLU A 193 -26.11 -21.00 -26.79
N LYS A 194 -24.83 -20.87 -27.19
CA LYS A 194 -24.37 -21.26 -28.52
C LYS A 194 -24.59 -22.75 -28.77
N GLU A 195 -24.22 -23.62 -27.83
CA GLU A 195 -24.44 -25.06 -27.96
C GLU A 195 -25.94 -25.38 -28.09
N GLN A 196 -26.79 -24.70 -27.33
CA GLN A 196 -28.24 -24.82 -27.44
C GLN A 196 -28.75 -24.43 -28.83
N PHE A 197 -28.31 -23.29 -29.38
CA PHE A 197 -28.69 -22.86 -30.74
C PHE A 197 -28.18 -23.83 -31.81
N GLU A 198 -26.99 -24.40 -31.64
CA GLU A 198 -26.48 -25.43 -32.56
C GLU A 198 -27.35 -26.69 -32.54
N LEU A 199 -27.80 -27.13 -31.36
CA LEU A 199 -28.71 -28.27 -31.22
C LEU A 199 -30.09 -27.96 -31.81
N GLU A 200 -30.62 -26.75 -31.59
CA GLU A 200 -31.89 -26.31 -32.18
C GLU A 200 -31.79 -26.27 -33.71
N ASN A 201 -30.73 -25.68 -34.27
CA ASN A 201 -30.49 -25.66 -35.71
C ASN A 201 -30.40 -27.08 -36.30
N LYS A 202 -29.63 -27.97 -35.66
CA LYS A 202 -29.55 -29.40 -36.09
C LYS A 202 -30.93 -30.06 -36.06
N SER A 203 -31.73 -29.79 -35.03
CA SER A 203 -33.10 -30.31 -34.88
C SER A 203 -34.05 -29.76 -35.96
N LEU A 204 -34.00 -28.45 -36.24
CA LEU A 204 -34.80 -27.80 -37.29
C LEU A 204 -34.44 -28.33 -38.68
N VAL A 205 -33.15 -28.48 -38.97
CA VAL A 205 -32.68 -29.09 -40.24
C VAL A 205 -33.17 -30.53 -40.38
N ASN A 206 -33.12 -31.32 -39.31
CA ASN A 206 -33.66 -32.68 -39.33
C ASN A 206 -35.18 -32.70 -39.55
N LYS A 207 -35.92 -31.76 -38.95
CA LYS A 207 -37.37 -31.61 -39.15
C LYS A 207 -37.69 -31.19 -40.59
N LEU A 208 -36.97 -30.23 -41.15
CA LEU A 208 -37.11 -29.82 -42.55
C LEU A 208 -36.83 -30.99 -43.51
N ARG A 209 -35.79 -31.79 -43.23
CA ARG A 209 -35.48 -32.98 -44.01
C ARG A 209 -36.60 -34.03 -43.92
N ALA A 210 -37.15 -34.26 -42.73
CA ALA A 210 -38.29 -35.17 -42.55
C ALA A 210 -39.55 -34.69 -43.26
N MET A 211 -39.86 -33.39 -43.20
CA MET A 211 -40.97 -32.78 -43.94
C MET A 211 -40.76 -32.89 -45.46
N SER A 212 -39.55 -32.68 -45.94
CA SER A 212 -39.24 -32.82 -47.38
C SER A 212 -39.47 -34.26 -47.88
N ILE A 213 -39.19 -35.26 -47.05
CA ILE A 213 -39.49 -36.67 -47.35
C ILE A 213 -41.01 -36.90 -47.34
N GLN A 214 -41.71 -36.38 -46.33
CA GLN A 214 -43.17 -36.47 -46.24
C GLN A 214 -43.88 -35.77 -47.41
N ASP A 215 -43.39 -34.64 -47.91
CA ASP A 215 -43.93 -33.98 -49.09
C ASP A 215 -43.78 -34.87 -50.33
N GLY A 216 -42.65 -35.57 -50.47
CA GLY A 216 -42.47 -36.60 -51.50
C GLY A 216 -43.46 -37.76 -51.36
N ASP A 217 -43.71 -38.24 -50.13
CA ASP A 217 -44.71 -39.27 -49.86
C ASP A 217 -46.14 -38.77 -50.12
N ILE A 218 -46.44 -37.50 -49.82
CA ILE A 218 -47.74 -36.88 -50.12
C ILE A 218 -47.91 -36.74 -51.64
N GLU A 219 -46.86 -36.40 -52.38
CA GLU A 219 -46.90 -36.30 -53.83
C GLU A 219 -47.13 -37.66 -54.49
N THR A 220 -46.50 -38.73 -53.99
CA THR A 220 -46.79 -40.10 -54.43
C THR A 220 -48.21 -40.52 -54.07
N LEU A 221 -48.68 -40.27 -52.84
CA LEU A 221 -50.06 -40.55 -52.43
C LEU A 221 -51.11 -39.72 -53.19
N ARG A 222 -50.77 -38.50 -53.63
CA ARG A 222 -51.62 -37.68 -54.49
C ARG A 222 -51.74 -38.29 -55.89
N ASN A 223 -50.62 -38.72 -56.47
CA ASN A 223 -50.61 -39.42 -57.75
C ASN A 223 -51.44 -40.71 -57.67
N ASP A 224 -51.25 -41.50 -56.61
CA ASP A 224 -52.03 -42.72 -56.37
C ASP A 224 -53.52 -42.40 -56.13
N ASN A 225 -53.85 -41.34 -55.39
CA ASN A 225 -55.23 -40.91 -55.22
C ASN A 225 -55.87 -40.47 -56.53
N ASP A 226 -55.14 -39.78 -57.40
CA ASP A 226 -55.67 -39.35 -58.69
C ASP A 226 -55.88 -40.56 -59.62
N MET A 227 -54.99 -41.56 -59.56
CA MET A 227 -55.19 -42.84 -60.24
C MET A 227 -56.41 -43.60 -59.69
N LEU A 228 -56.52 -43.75 -58.37
CA LEU A 228 -57.67 -44.39 -57.73
C LEU A 228 -58.97 -43.60 -57.94
N ARG A 229 -58.93 -42.27 -58.02
CA ARG A 229 -60.10 -41.45 -58.36
C ARG A 229 -60.54 -41.66 -59.80
N ASN A 230 -59.60 -41.79 -60.72
CA ASN A 230 -59.90 -42.14 -62.10
C ASN A 230 -60.51 -43.56 -62.16
N GLU A 231 -59.97 -44.51 -61.40
CA GLU A 231 -60.53 -45.86 -61.28
C GLU A 231 -61.92 -45.86 -60.62
N ILE A 232 -62.11 -45.15 -59.50
CA ILE A 232 -63.41 -44.97 -58.85
C ILE A 232 -64.39 -44.25 -59.78
N LYS A 233 -63.95 -43.31 -60.61
CA LYS A 233 -64.82 -42.66 -61.60
C LYS A 233 -65.32 -43.68 -62.62
N THR A 234 -64.44 -44.55 -63.13
CA THR A 234 -64.85 -45.65 -64.03
C THR A 234 -65.74 -46.67 -63.33
N LEU A 235 -65.49 -46.97 -62.05
CA LEU A 235 -66.30 -47.90 -61.26
C LEU A 235 -67.65 -47.29 -60.86
N LYS A 236 -67.73 -46.01 -60.46
CA LYS A 236 -69.00 -45.31 -60.17
C LYS A 236 -69.89 -45.19 -61.38
N GLU A 237 -69.31 -44.98 -62.56
CA GLU A 237 -70.05 -45.00 -63.82
C GLU A 237 -70.69 -46.38 -64.06
N ASN A 238 -70.08 -47.46 -63.51
CA ASN A 238 -70.65 -48.80 -63.48
C ASN A 238 -71.62 -49.06 -62.30
N THR A 239 -71.41 -48.47 -61.12
CA THR A 239 -72.22 -48.70 -59.91
C THR A 239 -73.45 -47.79 -59.77
N SER A 240 -73.61 -46.76 -60.61
CA SER A 240 -74.74 -45.80 -60.57
C SER A 240 -76.14 -46.40 -60.83
N LYS A 241 -76.30 -47.73 -60.84
CA LYS A 241 -77.58 -48.42 -61.09
C LYS A 241 -78.26 -49.02 -59.85
N THR A 242 -77.69 -48.91 -58.66
CA THR A 242 -78.35 -49.43 -57.45
C THR A 242 -77.92 -48.61 -56.24
N ILE A 243 -78.85 -47.92 -55.56
CA ILE A 243 -78.93 -47.74 -54.09
C ILE A 243 -80.11 -46.79 -53.78
N ASP A 244 -81.00 -47.26 -52.91
CA ASP A 244 -82.25 -46.63 -52.51
C ASP A 244 -82.06 -45.38 -51.61
N ASN A 245 -82.76 -44.30 -51.97
CA ASN A 245 -82.71 -42.96 -51.36
C ASN A 245 -83.05 -42.88 -49.86
N ASN A 246 -83.66 -43.92 -49.26
CA ASN A 246 -84.10 -43.87 -47.87
C ASN A 246 -82.96 -44.17 -46.87
N THR A 247 -82.01 -45.03 -47.27
CA THR A 247 -80.81 -45.33 -46.46
C THR A 247 -79.83 -44.17 -46.44
N ILE A 248 -79.73 -43.43 -47.56
CA ILE A 248 -78.90 -42.23 -47.71
C ILE A 248 -79.36 -41.13 -46.73
N ASN A 249 -80.67 -40.92 -46.58
CA ASN A 249 -81.18 -39.88 -45.69
C ASN A 249 -80.93 -40.18 -44.21
N GLN A 250 -81.06 -41.45 -43.79
CA GLN A 250 -80.74 -41.86 -42.42
C GLN A 250 -79.24 -41.74 -42.14
N LEU A 251 -78.40 -42.16 -43.09
CA LEU A 251 -76.95 -42.07 -42.98
C LEU A 251 -76.47 -40.61 -42.92
N ASN A 252 -77.11 -39.71 -43.68
CA ASN A 252 -76.83 -38.27 -43.61
C ASN A 252 -77.19 -37.67 -42.25
N SER A 253 -78.35 -38.02 -41.67
CA SER A 253 -78.72 -37.52 -40.33
C SER A 253 -77.78 -38.01 -39.20
N LEU A 254 -77.34 -39.26 -39.28
CA LEU A 254 -76.33 -39.80 -38.35
C LEU A 254 -74.96 -39.15 -38.58
N LYS A 255 -74.61 -38.82 -39.83
CA LYS A 255 -73.38 -38.14 -40.18
C LYS A 255 -73.34 -36.72 -39.64
N ASP A 256 -74.42 -35.95 -39.79
CA ASP A 256 -74.53 -34.59 -39.25
C ASP A 256 -74.38 -34.61 -37.72
N SER A 257 -75.02 -35.57 -37.03
CA SER A 257 -74.86 -35.71 -35.57
C SER A 257 -73.43 -36.13 -35.15
N VAL A 258 -72.74 -36.95 -35.94
CA VAL A 258 -71.34 -37.30 -35.68
C VAL A 258 -70.45 -36.09 -35.90
N ASP A 259 -70.70 -35.30 -36.94
CA ASP A 259 -69.93 -34.10 -37.25
C ASP A 259 -70.10 -33.04 -36.16
N ASP A 260 -71.32 -32.83 -35.66
CA ASP A 260 -71.59 -31.96 -34.50
C ASP A 260 -70.87 -32.44 -33.22
N LEU A 261 -70.89 -33.75 -32.94
CA LEU A 261 -70.18 -34.33 -31.80
C LEU A 261 -68.65 -34.22 -31.95
N THR A 262 -68.13 -34.33 -33.17
CA THR A 262 -66.70 -34.13 -33.42
C THR A 262 -66.31 -32.67 -33.23
N ALA A 263 -67.13 -31.72 -33.67
CA ALA A 263 -66.90 -30.29 -33.44
C ALA A 263 -66.89 -29.94 -31.94
N GLN A 264 -67.83 -30.48 -31.16
CA GLN A 264 -67.85 -30.30 -29.69
C GLN A 264 -66.65 -30.96 -29.00
N LYS A 265 -66.22 -32.14 -29.46
CA LYS A 265 -65.00 -32.77 -28.94
C LYS A 265 -63.78 -31.91 -29.21
N GLU A 266 -63.69 -31.34 -30.42
CA GLU A 266 -62.60 -30.45 -30.76
C GLU A 266 -62.61 -29.17 -29.92
N THR A 267 -63.75 -28.52 -29.70
CA THR A 267 -63.83 -27.33 -28.82
C THR A 267 -63.39 -27.65 -27.39
N LEU A 268 -63.89 -28.74 -26.80
CA LEU A 268 -63.48 -29.17 -25.46
C LEU A 268 -61.98 -29.52 -25.40
N THR A 269 -61.40 -30.11 -26.46
CA THR A 269 -59.96 -30.35 -26.48
C THR A 269 -59.13 -29.06 -26.56
N ARG A 270 -59.61 -28.05 -27.28
CA ARG A 270 -58.97 -26.72 -27.33
C ARG A 270 -59.01 -26.05 -25.97
N GLU A 271 -60.18 -26.03 -25.31
CA GLU A 271 -60.34 -25.47 -23.96
C GLU A 271 -59.46 -26.20 -22.92
N ARG A 272 -59.43 -27.54 -22.95
CA ARG A 272 -58.53 -28.33 -22.09
C ARG A 272 -57.06 -27.98 -22.31
N ASN A 273 -56.64 -27.79 -23.56
CA ASN A 273 -55.25 -27.44 -23.87
C ASN A 273 -54.90 -26.02 -23.39
N ILE A 274 -55.82 -25.06 -23.50
CA ILE A 274 -55.65 -23.70 -22.97
C ILE A 274 -55.49 -23.75 -21.45
N LEU A 275 -56.40 -24.44 -20.75
CA LEU A 275 -56.32 -24.60 -19.29
C LEU A 275 -55.04 -25.33 -18.85
N ALA A 276 -54.59 -26.34 -19.60
CA ALA A 276 -53.33 -27.02 -19.33
C ALA A 276 -52.13 -26.08 -19.46
N ASN A 277 -52.11 -25.20 -20.47
CA ASN A 277 -51.08 -24.18 -20.62
C ASN A 277 -51.13 -23.16 -19.48
N ASP A 278 -52.31 -22.68 -19.11
CA ASP A 278 -52.48 -21.73 -18.00
C ASP A 278 -51.99 -22.31 -16.67
N ILE A 279 -52.26 -23.60 -16.41
CA ILE A 279 -51.74 -24.32 -15.24
C ILE A 279 -50.21 -24.36 -15.25
N VAL A 280 -49.57 -24.61 -16.40
CA VAL A 280 -48.10 -24.61 -16.51
C VAL A 280 -47.52 -23.22 -16.25
N VAL A 281 -48.14 -22.17 -16.80
CA VAL A 281 -47.73 -20.78 -16.56
C VAL A 281 -47.87 -20.40 -15.09
N LEU A 282 -48.99 -20.76 -14.46
CA LEU A 282 -49.22 -20.50 -13.03
C LEU A 282 -48.21 -21.25 -12.15
N LYS A 283 -47.88 -22.52 -12.49
CA LYS A 283 -46.83 -23.26 -11.77
C LYS A 283 -45.47 -22.58 -11.86
N LYS A 284 -45.05 -22.16 -13.06
CA LYS A 284 -43.81 -21.38 -13.24
C LYS A 284 -43.83 -20.07 -12.45
N LYS A 285 -44.97 -19.38 -12.40
CA LYS A 285 -45.13 -18.16 -11.61
C LYS A 285 -45.00 -18.43 -10.10
N CYS A 286 -45.56 -19.54 -9.60
CA CYS A 286 -45.39 -19.98 -8.22
C CYS A 286 -43.92 -20.32 -7.90
N GLU A 287 -43.25 -21.08 -8.77
CA GLU A 287 -41.81 -21.41 -8.62
C GLU A 287 -40.94 -20.14 -8.57
N ILE A 288 -41.20 -19.16 -9.44
CA ILE A 288 -40.51 -17.87 -9.42
C ILE A 288 -40.81 -17.10 -8.13
N SER A 289 -42.08 -17.10 -7.68
CA SER A 289 -42.47 -16.45 -6.43
C SER A 289 -41.78 -17.08 -5.22
N ASP A 290 -41.66 -18.41 -5.18
CA ASP A 290 -40.98 -19.13 -4.10
C ASP A 290 -39.47 -18.85 -4.11
N ALA A 291 -38.84 -18.78 -5.28
CA ALA A 291 -37.45 -18.38 -5.42
C ALA A 291 -37.21 -16.94 -4.94
N MET A 292 -38.09 -16.00 -5.31
CA MET A 292 -38.02 -14.60 -4.84
C MET A 292 -38.20 -14.50 -3.33
N ILE A 293 -39.11 -15.27 -2.73
CA ILE A 293 -39.32 -15.29 -1.27
C ILE A 293 -38.07 -15.83 -0.56
N ASN A 294 -37.44 -16.88 -1.10
CA ASN A 294 -36.20 -17.43 -0.55
C ASN A 294 -35.04 -16.42 -0.65
N ASP A 295 -34.87 -15.73 -1.79
CA ASP A 295 -33.86 -14.69 -1.95
C ASP A 295 -34.10 -13.50 -1.01
N LEU A 296 -35.35 -13.07 -0.86
CA LEU A 296 -35.71 -12.01 0.09
C LEU A 296 -35.43 -12.43 1.53
N ASN A 297 -35.73 -13.67 1.91
CA ASN A 297 -35.42 -14.21 3.22
C ASN A 297 -33.90 -14.32 3.46
N HIS A 298 -33.12 -14.72 2.45
CA HIS A 298 -31.66 -14.77 2.54
C HIS A 298 -31.04 -13.36 2.64
N LYS A 299 -31.54 -12.40 1.85
CA LYS A 299 -31.14 -10.99 1.98
C LYS A 299 -31.51 -10.43 3.35
N ALA A 300 -32.69 -10.76 3.88
CA ALA A 300 -33.11 -10.33 5.21
C ALA A 300 -32.25 -10.94 6.32
N SER A 301 -31.84 -12.21 6.21
CA SER A 301 -30.94 -12.84 7.19
C SER A 301 -29.52 -12.29 7.11
N SER A 302 -28.99 -12.09 5.90
CA SER A 302 -27.69 -11.46 5.67
C SER A 302 -27.66 -10.03 6.22
N ALA A 303 -28.69 -9.22 5.97
CA ALA A 303 -28.82 -7.87 6.51
C ALA A 303 -28.87 -7.87 8.05
N LYS A 304 -29.55 -8.83 8.67
CA LYS A 304 -29.57 -8.98 10.13
C LYS A 304 -28.19 -9.33 10.70
N LEU A 305 -27.43 -10.21 10.04
CA LEU A 305 -26.07 -10.55 10.45
C LEU A 305 -25.14 -9.34 10.34
N ALA A 306 -25.19 -8.61 9.23
CA ALA A 306 -24.41 -7.39 9.03
C ALA A 306 -24.74 -6.32 10.09
N LEU A 307 -26.02 -6.17 10.46
CA LEU A 307 -26.44 -5.24 11.51
C LEU A 307 -25.89 -5.65 12.89
N ALA A 308 -25.94 -6.95 13.23
CA ALA A 308 -25.37 -7.47 14.47
C ALA A 308 -23.85 -7.28 14.55
N GLU A 309 -23.13 -7.48 13.44
CA GLU A 309 -21.69 -7.19 13.33
C GLU A 309 -21.39 -5.70 13.54
N LYS A 310 -22.19 -4.81 12.95
CA LYS A 310 -22.04 -3.36 13.15
C LYS A 310 -22.35 -2.93 14.58
N GLU A 311 -23.35 -3.52 15.23
CA GLU A 311 -23.61 -3.27 16.65
C GLU A 311 -22.46 -3.76 17.54
N ALA A 312 -21.84 -4.90 17.23
CA ALA A 312 -20.66 -5.39 17.94
C ALA A 312 -19.46 -4.45 17.77
N GLN A 313 -19.22 -3.96 16.54
CA GLN A 313 -18.18 -2.97 16.25
C GLN A 313 -18.41 -1.66 17.02
N CYS A 314 -19.65 -1.16 17.08
CA CYS A 314 -19.98 0.04 17.86
C CYS A 314 -19.72 -0.16 19.36
N LYS A 315 -20.08 -1.31 19.92
CA LYS A 315 -19.81 -1.64 21.34
C LYS A 315 -18.31 -1.72 21.62
N GLU A 316 -17.53 -2.31 20.72
CA GLU A 316 -16.07 -2.38 20.86
C GLU A 316 -15.44 -0.98 20.80
N LEU A 317 -15.86 -0.14 19.84
CA LEU A 317 -15.39 1.25 19.74
C LEU A 317 -15.77 2.06 20.98
N GLN A 318 -16.96 1.85 21.53
CA GLN A 318 -17.39 2.49 22.76
C GLN A 318 -16.53 2.06 23.95
N SER A 319 -16.22 0.76 24.09
CA SER A 319 -15.29 0.28 25.11
C SER A 319 -13.88 0.85 24.96
N LYS A 320 -13.39 1.04 23.73
CA LYS A 320 -12.10 1.70 23.46
C LYS A 320 -12.14 3.18 23.82
N PHE A 321 -13.24 3.86 23.54
CA PHE A 321 -13.43 5.26 23.92
C PHE A 321 -13.45 5.42 25.44
N ASP A 322 -14.20 4.59 26.16
CA ASP A 322 -14.25 4.61 27.63
C ASP A 322 -12.86 4.34 28.25
N ALA A 323 -12.06 3.44 27.64
CA ALA A 323 -10.69 3.17 28.07
C ALA A 323 -9.75 4.36 27.82
N LEU A 324 -9.92 5.08 26.70
CA LEU A 324 -9.17 6.30 26.39
C LEU A 324 -9.56 7.45 27.33
N GLU A 325 -10.84 7.59 27.66
CA GLU A 325 -11.32 8.58 28.62
C GLU A 325 -10.75 8.33 30.02
N ALA A 326 -10.70 7.06 30.46
CA ALA A 326 -10.02 6.67 31.69
C ALA A 326 -8.51 6.98 31.66
N SER A 327 -7.85 6.77 30.51
CA SER A 327 -6.44 7.13 30.33
C SER A 327 -6.21 8.65 30.35
N ALA A 328 -7.15 9.44 29.82
CA ALA A 328 -7.08 10.90 29.83
C ALA A 328 -7.19 11.47 31.26
N ALA A 329 -7.99 10.84 32.13
CA ALA A 329 -8.00 11.17 33.56
C ALA A 329 -6.63 10.96 34.22
N GLY A 330 -5.88 9.93 33.82
CA GLY A 330 -4.50 9.71 34.27
C GLY A 330 -3.51 10.78 33.79
N VAL A 331 -3.71 11.35 32.60
CA VAL A 331 -2.91 12.48 32.09
C VAL A 331 -3.16 13.75 32.91
N SER A 332 -4.39 13.96 33.38
CA SER A 332 -4.70 15.08 34.29
C SER A 332 -3.98 14.96 35.63
N ASP A 333 -3.86 13.75 36.19
CA ASP A 333 -3.11 13.49 37.44
C ASP A 333 -1.60 13.72 37.25
N LEU A 334 -1.06 13.28 36.11
CA LEU A 334 0.32 13.59 35.71
C LEU A 334 0.54 15.10 35.55
N GLY A 335 -0.43 15.84 35.02
CA GLY A 335 -0.38 17.30 34.90
C GLY A 335 -0.29 18.01 36.25
N LEU A 336 -1.08 17.56 37.24
CA LEU A 336 -1.02 18.10 38.62
C LEU A 336 0.32 17.82 39.29
N ARG A 337 0.87 16.60 39.12
CA ARG A 337 2.21 16.26 39.61
C ARG A 337 3.31 17.09 38.95
N LEU A 338 3.18 17.37 37.66
CA LEU A 338 4.15 18.19 36.93
C LEU A 338 4.13 19.63 37.45
N GLN A 339 2.93 20.16 37.74
CA GLN A 339 2.75 21.48 38.34
C GLN A 339 3.37 21.56 39.74
N GLU A 340 3.18 20.54 40.59
CA GLU A 340 3.79 20.45 41.92
C GLU A 340 5.32 20.42 41.85
N VAL A 341 5.89 19.66 40.90
CA VAL A 341 7.34 19.61 40.67
C VAL A 341 7.89 20.96 40.19
N THR A 342 7.17 21.67 39.30
CA THR A 342 7.59 23.02 38.89
C THR A 342 7.55 24.01 40.05
N GLU A 343 6.52 23.99 40.89
CA GLU A 343 6.48 24.88 42.07
C GLU A 343 7.62 24.57 43.06
N LEU A 344 7.98 23.30 43.23
CA LEU A 344 9.13 22.93 44.06
C LEU A 344 10.45 23.40 43.44
N SER A 345 10.59 23.31 42.12
CA SER A 345 11.76 23.82 41.39
C SER A 345 11.88 25.35 41.54
N ASP A 346 10.78 26.09 41.37
CA ASP A 346 10.76 27.55 41.51
C ASP A 346 11.10 27.98 42.95
N ARG A 347 10.59 27.27 43.96
CA ARG A 347 10.97 27.50 45.36
C ARG A 347 12.47 27.26 45.58
N LYS A 348 13.03 26.20 45.00
CA LYS A 348 14.46 25.89 45.11
C LYS A 348 15.33 26.92 44.37
N GLN A 349 14.86 27.44 43.24
CA GLN A 349 15.53 28.52 42.53
C GLN A 349 15.53 29.82 43.34
N ALA A 350 14.40 30.18 43.96
CA ALA A 350 14.32 31.35 44.84
C ALA A 350 15.22 31.21 46.08
N GLU A 351 15.34 30.01 46.65
CA GLU A 351 16.30 29.73 47.73
C GLU A 351 17.76 29.90 47.26
N LEU A 352 18.10 29.43 46.05
CA LEU A 352 19.42 29.63 45.46
C LEU A 352 19.75 31.10 45.20
N ASP A 353 18.80 31.86 44.66
CA ASP A 353 18.97 33.29 44.38
C ASP A 353 19.20 34.06 45.68
N SER A 354 18.46 33.74 46.76
CA SER A 354 18.68 34.29 48.10
C SER A 354 20.06 33.96 48.67
N VAL A 355 20.52 32.71 48.52
CA VAL A 355 21.87 32.31 48.93
C VAL A 355 22.93 33.04 48.10
N HIS A 356 22.69 33.26 46.82
CA HIS A 356 23.60 34.00 45.94
C HIS A 356 23.71 35.45 46.36
N GLU A 357 22.60 36.12 46.67
CA GLU A 357 22.58 37.50 47.17
C GLU A 357 23.32 37.64 48.51
N ASN A 358 23.15 36.67 49.41
CA ASN A 358 23.89 36.62 50.68
C ASN A 358 25.41 36.43 50.45
N LEU A 359 25.81 35.57 49.52
CA LEU A 359 27.22 35.36 49.14
C LEU A 359 27.82 36.62 48.50
N GLU A 360 27.05 37.31 47.66
CA GLU A 360 27.48 38.55 47.00
C GLU A 360 27.69 39.66 48.02
N SER A 361 26.80 39.79 49.00
CA SER A 361 26.98 40.70 50.15
C SER A 361 28.24 40.36 50.95
N ALA A 362 28.50 39.07 51.22
CA ALA A 362 29.69 38.62 51.94
C ALA A 362 30.99 38.89 51.15
N LEU A 363 30.97 38.75 49.82
CA LEU A 363 32.09 39.09 48.94
C LEU A 363 32.42 40.58 48.97
N VAL A 364 31.40 41.45 48.93
CA VAL A 364 31.58 42.91 49.07
C VAL A 364 32.21 43.25 50.42
N GLU A 365 31.76 42.59 51.49
CA GLU A 365 32.28 42.81 52.84
C GLU A 365 33.73 42.32 52.98
N LEU A 366 34.07 41.18 52.39
CA LEU A 366 35.45 40.70 52.29
C LEU A 366 36.34 41.63 51.48
N GLN A 367 35.87 42.18 50.36
CA GLN A 367 36.61 43.18 49.58
C GLN A 367 36.90 44.44 50.41
N ARG A 368 35.93 44.90 51.21
CA ARG A 368 36.14 46.03 52.14
C ARG A 368 37.24 45.70 53.14
N VAL A 369 37.16 44.56 53.82
CA VAL A 369 38.17 44.13 54.82
C VAL A 369 39.55 43.98 54.17
N ASN A 370 39.63 43.43 52.96
CA ASN A 370 40.91 43.27 52.27
C ASN A 370 41.53 44.63 51.87
N SER A 371 40.71 45.62 51.50
CA SER A 371 41.17 46.99 51.27
C SER A 371 41.69 47.66 52.54
N GLU A 372 41.06 47.40 53.69
CA GLU A 372 41.51 47.87 55.00
C GLU A 372 42.85 47.22 55.39
N LEU A 373 42.98 45.91 55.17
CA LEU A 373 44.23 45.18 55.41
C LEU A 373 45.37 45.68 54.52
N HIS A 374 45.10 45.95 53.24
CA HIS A 374 46.09 46.52 52.32
C HIS A 374 46.59 47.89 52.80
N ASN A 375 45.68 48.77 53.25
CA ASN A 375 46.05 50.07 53.81
C ASN A 375 46.94 49.94 55.06
N GLU A 376 46.62 49.03 55.97
CA GLU A 376 47.46 48.75 57.14
C GLU A 376 48.81 48.13 56.76
N SER A 377 48.85 47.25 55.75
CA SER A 377 50.10 46.66 55.23
C SER A 377 51.04 47.72 54.66
N VAL A 378 50.52 48.67 53.87
CA VAL A 378 51.29 49.82 53.35
C VAL A 378 51.87 50.64 54.49
N LYS A 379 51.11 50.82 55.58
CA LYS A 379 51.56 51.54 56.78
C LYS A 379 52.68 50.80 57.52
N VAL A 380 52.58 49.48 57.64
CA VAL A 380 53.65 48.64 58.20
C VAL A 380 54.91 48.68 57.32
N GLN A 381 54.76 48.65 55.99
CA GLN A 381 55.88 48.82 55.06
C GLN A 381 56.58 50.17 55.23
N GLN A 382 55.84 51.27 55.32
CA GLN A 382 56.41 52.60 55.58
C GLN A 382 57.24 52.63 56.88
N LEU A 383 56.71 52.08 57.97
CA LEU A 383 57.42 51.96 59.25
C LEU A 383 58.67 51.05 59.15
N THR A 384 58.61 50.01 58.32
CA THR A 384 59.73 49.09 58.08
C THR A 384 60.84 49.76 57.25
N ASP A 385 60.47 50.59 56.27
CA ASP A 385 61.42 51.35 55.45
C ASP A 385 62.08 52.49 56.24
N GLU A 386 61.35 53.13 57.17
CA GLU A 386 61.95 54.05 58.15
C GLU A 386 63.02 53.34 59.01
N LEU A 387 62.71 52.12 59.48
CA LEU A 387 63.63 51.25 60.22
C LEU A 387 64.84 50.81 59.38
N ARG A 388 64.62 50.53 58.08
CA ARG A 388 65.68 50.20 57.11
C ARG A 388 66.58 51.39 56.87
N SER A 389 66.05 52.60 56.69
CA SER A 389 66.85 53.83 56.52
C SER A 389 67.72 54.12 57.76
N ALA A 390 67.21 53.82 58.95
CA ALA A 390 67.97 53.92 60.21
C ALA A 390 69.06 52.83 60.34
N LYS A 391 68.85 51.65 59.76
CA LYS A 391 69.81 50.54 59.75
C LYS A 391 70.89 50.71 58.67
N GLU A 392 70.55 51.32 57.54
CA GLU A 392 71.44 51.60 56.40
C GLU A 392 72.45 52.73 56.71
N ALA A 393 72.14 53.60 57.68
CA ALA A 393 73.10 54.55 58.26
C ALA A 393 74.24 53.88 59.07
N LEU A 394 74.20 52.55 59.31
CA LEU A 394 75.09 51.85 60.24
C LEU A 394 75.97 50.75 59.60
N SER A 395 75.96 50.57 58.28
CA SER A 395 76.71 49.46 57.67
C SER A 395 77.23 49.76 56.26
N ILE A 396 78.42 50.35 56.15
CA ILE A 396 79.24 50.29 54.94
C ILE A 396 80.68 49.92 55.33
N SER A 397 80.98 48.63 55.32
CA SER A 397 82.32 48.10 55.01
C SER A 397 82.16 46.76 54.29
N GLN A 398 82.67 46.75 53.06
CA GLN A 398 82.96 45.63 52.15
C GLN A 398 84.06 44.70 52.76
N PRO A 399 84.61 43.61 52.13
CA PRO A 399 84.47 43.09 50.74
C PRO A 399 84.69 41.52 50.53
N VAL A 400 84.81 41.12 49.25
CA VAL A 400 85.56 39.97 48.62
C VAL A 400 84.99 38.54 48.78
N ALA A 401 84.40 37.91 47.74
CA ALA A 401 84.94 37.24 46.54
C ALA A 401 85.44 35.80 46.79
N ASP A 402 84.62 34.82 46.38
CA ASP A 402 84.94 33.39 46.19
C ASP A 402 83.91 32.69 45.24
N SER A 403 83.35 33.36 44.21
CA SER A 403 82.18 32.83 43.44
C SER A 403 82.49 32.01 42.17
N SER A 404 83.75 31.94 41.73
CA SER A 404 84.05 31.42 40.37
C SER A 404 83.94 29.90 40.19
N ALA A 405 83.79 29.11 41.26
CA ALA A 405 83.66 27.65 41.19
C ALA A 405 82.19 27.18 41.15
N GLU A 406 81.30 27.86 41.88
CA GLU A 406 79.84 27.59 41.83
C GLU A 406 79.25 27.97 40.47
N GLU A 407 79.77 29.01 39.81
CA GLU A 407 79.30 29.43 38.50
C GLU A 407 79.60 28.42 37.37
N ILE A 408 80.56 27.52 37.54
CA ILE A 408 80.87 26.47 36.56
C ILE A 408 79.93 25.28 36.77
N SER A 409 79.72 24.86 38.03
CA SER A 409 78.73 23.83 38.37
C SER A 409 77.30 24.26 37.98
N ALA A 410 76.96 25.54 38.18
CA ALA A 410 75.68 26.10 37.75
C ALA A 410 75.51 26.11 36.22
N ARG A 411 76.61 26.32 35.46
CA ARG A 411 76.58 26.23 33.99
C ARG A 411 76.41 24.79 33.50
N ASP A 412 77.07 23.81 34.13
CA ASP A 412 76.91 22.40 33.77
C ASP A 412 75.51 21.89 34.12
N ALA A 413 74.95 22.28 35.26
CA ALA A 413 73.56 22.01 35.63
C ALA A 413 72.55 22.65 34.65
N MET A 414 72.86 23.83 34.13
CA MET A 414 72.06 24.50 33.10
C MET A 414 72.15 23.77 31.75
N ILE A 415 73.32 23.23 31.39
CA ILE A 415 73.47 22.42 30.17
C ILE A 415 72.66 21.13 30.29
N THR A 416 72.68 20.45 31.44
CA THR A 416 71.84 19.26 31.65
C THR A 416 70.35 19.59 31.58
N GLN A 417 69.92 20.71 32.18
CA GLN A 417 68.53 21.16 32.11
C GLN A 417 68.11 21.53 30.67
N LEU A 418 69.01 22.13 29.90
CA LEU A 418 68.77 22.43 28.48
C LEU A 418 68.72 21.15 27.63
N GLN A 419 69.52 20.14 27.95
CA GLN A 419 69.46 18.83 27.28
C GLN A 419 68.15 18.10 27.60
N GLU A 420 67.72 18.14 28.85
CA GLU A 420 66.48 17.50 29.31
C GLU A 420 65.25 18.18 28.70
N SER A 421 65.20 19.51 28.68
CA SER A 421 64.14 20.26 27.98
C SER A 421 64.14 20.02 26.47
N LEU A 422 65.31 19.81 25.84
CA LEU A 422 65.41 19.46 24.42
C LEU A 422 64.94 18.02 24.14
N THR A 423 65.13 17.09 25.08
CA THR A 423 64.54 15.74 24.98
C THR A 423 63.03 15.75 25.17
N GLN A 424 62.53 16.57 26.11
CA GLN A 424 61.10 16.77 26.33
C GLN A 424 60.43 17.37 25.10
N ALA A 425 60.99 18.45 24.54
CA ALA A 425 60.48 19.08 23.32
C ALA A 425 60.46 18.12 22.11
N LYS A 426 61.42 17.19 22.01
CA LYS A 426 61.42 16.16 20.96
C LYS A 426 60.32 15.13 21.16
N LYS A 427 60.02 14.76 22.41
CA LYS A 427 58.95 13.84 22.75
C LYS A 427 57.58 14.47 22.45
N GLU A 428 57.37 15.71 22.88
CA GLU A 428 56.16 16.49 22.57
C GLU A 428 55.98 16.68 21.05
N LEU A 429 57.07 16.94 20.32
CA LEU A 429 57.04 17.01 18.85
C LEU A 429 56.64 15.67 18.21
N GLN A 430 57.06 14.54 18.78
CA GLN A 430 56.70 13.22 18.26
C GLN A 430 55.23 12.90 18.54
N GLU A 431 54.75 13.18 19.75
CA GLU A 431 53.34 13.02 20.12
C GLU A 431 52.43 13.88 19.24
N ALA A 432 52.81 15.14 18.98
CA ALA A 432 52.06 16.01 18.07
C ALA A 432 52.06 15.50 16.61
N LYS A 433 53.14 14.83 16.16
CA LYS A 433 53.16 14.19 14.83
C LYS A 433 52.23 13.00 14.75
N ASP A 434 52.23 12.17 15.79
CA ASP A 434 51.37 10.98 15.85
C ASP A 434 49.88 11.41 15.89
N GLU A 435 49.54 12.47 16.63
CA GLU A 435 48.19 13.06 16.66
C GLU A 435 47.76 13.64 15.29
N VAL A 436 48.71 14.25 14.55
CA VAL A 436 48.46 14.74 13.18
C VAL A 436 48.24 13.59 12.20
N GLU A 437 48.96 12.48 12.32
CA GLU A 437 48.76 11.29 11.48
C GLU A 437 47.43 10.59 11.81
N GLU A 438 47.03 10.51 13.08
CA GLU A 438 45.68 10.07 13.48
C GLU A 438 44.57 10.99 12.91
N SER A 439 44.79 12.30 12.94
CA SER A 439 43.88 13.27 12.32
C SER A 439 43.81 13.10 10.79
N ARG A 440 44.93 12.78 10.14
CA ARG A 440 44.97 12.50 8.69
C ARG A 440 44.22 11.23 8.34
N THR A 441 44.44 10.14 9.07
CA THR A 441 43.75 8.87 8.81
C THR A 441 42.24 9.02 9.01
N SER A 442 41.80 9.74 10.06
CA SER A 442 40.38 10.05 10.25
C SER A 442 39.80 10.93 9.15
N LEU A 443 40.55 11.94 8.65
CA LEU A 443 40.15 12.72 7.48
C LEU A 443 40.01 11.85 6.22
N THR A 444 40.94 10.93 5.95
CA THR A 444 40.83 10.02 4.79
C THR A 444 39.62 9.10 4.89
N ALA A 445 39.30 8.60 6.10
CA ALA A 445 38.10 7.80 6.32
C ALA A 445 36.81 8.62 6.12
N PHE A 446 36.83 9.91 6.49
CA PHE A 446 35.73 10.82 6.24
C PHE A 446 35.56 11.10 4.74
N GLU A 447 36.66 11.34 4.01
CA GLU A 447 36.64 11.50 2.55
C GLU A 447 36.08 10.27 1.84
N GLU A 448 36.48 9.06 2.23
CA GLU A 448 35.89 7.81 1.71
C GLU A 448 34.39 7.69 2.00
N SER A 449 33.94 8.18 3.16
CA SER A 449 32.51 8.19 3.50
C SER A 449 31.71 9.18 2.65
N LEU A 450 32.30 10.32 2.29
CA LEU A 450 31.69 11.31 1.39
C LEU A 450 31.52 10.74 -0.02
N VAL A 451 32.54 10.06 -0.56
CA VAL A 451 32.46 9.41 -1.88
C VAL A 451 31.30 8.41 -1.92
N LYS A 452 31.14 7.59 -0.88
CA LYS A 452 30.00 6.64 -0.79
C LYS A 452 28.65 7.34 -0.74
N ILE A 453 28.56 8.50 -0.08
CA ILE A 453 27.33 9.31 -0.04
C ILE A 453 27.01 9.85 -1.44
N ASP A 454 28.02 10.33 -2.18
CA ASP A 454 27.84 10.83 -3.54
C ASP A 454 27.41 9.71 -4.50
N GLU A 455 28.00 8.52 -4.42
CA GLU A 455 27.57 7.34 -5.18
C GLU A 455 26.10 6.97 -4.89
N ILE A 456 25.69 6.99 -3.61
CA ILE A 456 24.30 6.73 -3.21
C ILE A 456 23.37 7.82 -3.76
N ASN A 457 23.79 9.09 -3.74
CA ASN A 457 22.99 10.20 -4.25
C ASN A 457 22.84 10.10 -5.77
N GLU A 458 23.89 9.75 -6.51
CA GLU A 458 23.84 9.55 -7.95
C GLU A 458 22.91 8.37 -8.32
N ALA A 459 23.02 7.25 -7.60
CA ALA A 459 22.12 6.11 -7.78
C ALA A 459 20.65 6.47 -7.51
N ARG A 460 20.38 7.28 -6.46
CA ARG A 460 19.04 7.80 -6.17
C ARG A 460 18.54 8.73 -7.27
N GLN A 461 19.39 9.62 -7.78
CA GLN A 461 19.02 10.55 -8.85
C GLN A 461 18.67 9.81 -10.15
N ASN A 462 19.44 8.78 -10.49
CA ASN A 462 19.14 7.92 -11.64
C ASN A 462 17.81 7.19 -11.47
N ARG A 463 17.52 6.67 -10.26
CA ARG A 463 16.23 6.02 -9.98
C ARG A 463 15.06 7.01 -10.06
N ILE A 464 15.24 8.23 -9.58
CA ILE A 464 14.24 9.30 -9.72
C ILE A 464 13.97 9.60 -11.18
N ALA A 465 15.00 9.72 -12.02
CA ALA A 465 14.86 9.97 -13.45
C ALA A 465 14.10 8.83 -14.17
N GLU A 466 14.42 7.58 -13.82
CA GLU A 466 13.72 6.40 -14.37
C GLU A 466 12.24 6.39 -13.97
N LEU A 467 11.93 6.66 -12.69
CA LEU A 467 10.55 6.74 -12.22
C LEU A 467 9.78 7.90 -12.88
N GLN A 468 10.43 9.05 -13.10
CA GLN A 468 9.83 10.17 -13.83
C GLN A 468 9.52 9.82 -15.28
N GLN A 469 10.39 9.05 -15.94
CA GLN A 469 10.12 8.54 -17.29
C GLN A 469 8.92 7.60 -17.31
N GLN A 470 8.85 6.66 -16.37
CA GLN A 470 7.72 5.73 -16.27
C GLN A 470 6.40 6.44 -16.01
N ILE A 471 6.39 7.47 -15.14
CA ILE A 471 5.20 8.30 -14.92
C ILE A 471 4.78 8.98 -16.22
N LYS A 472 5.71 9.58 -16.96
CA LYS A 472 5.40 10.26 -18.24
C LYS A 472 4.85 9.29 -19.29
N GLU A 473 5.40 8.08 -19.37
CA GLU A 473 4.88 7.04 -20.27
C GLU A 473 3.45 6.65 -19.87
N LYS A 474 3.19 6.41 -18.57
CA LYS A 474 1.84 6.08 -18.09
C LYS A 474 0.84 7.22 -18.25
N ASP A 475 1.25 8.47 -18.08
CA ASP A 475 0.40 9.64 -18.35
C ASP A 475 0.03 9.70 -19.84
N SER A 476 0.97 9.40 -20.73
CA SER A 476 0.69 9.35 -22.18
C SER A 476 -0.26 8.20 -22.56
N GLU A 477 -0.14 7.04 -21.91
CA GLU A 477 -1.07 5.92 -22.08
C GLU A 477 -2.47 6.28 -21.56
N LEU A 478 -2.56 6.99 -20.43
CA LEU A 478 -3.80 7.46 -19.84
C LEU A 478 -4.48 8.49 -20.75
N ASP A 479 -3.72 9.43 -21.34
CA ASP A 479 -4.23 10.40 -22.32
C ASP A 479 -4.79 9.72 -23.58
N LEU A 480 -4.15 8.63 -24.05
CA LEU A 480 -4.68 7.85 -25.16
C LEU A 480 -5.96 7.10 -24.75
N ALA A 481 -5.96 6.45 -23.60
CA ALA A 481 -7.13 5.73 -23.09
C ALA A 481 -8.33 6.68 -22.90
N THR A 482 -8.13 7.86 -22.32
CA THR A 482 -9.18 8.88 -22.13
C THR A 482 -9.74 9.40 -23.44
N LYS A 483 -8.91 9.61 -24.48
CA LYS A 483 -9.39 9.94 -25.83
C LYS A 483 -10.26 8.84 -26.40
N THR A 484 -9.83 7.57 -26.33
CA THR A 484 -10.63 6.45 -26.85
C THR A 484 -11.95 6.27 -26.08
N LEU A 485 -11.96 6.60 -24.79
CA LEU A 485 -13.17 6.56 -23.97
C LEU A 485 -14.14 7.67 -24.39
N SER A 486 -13.66 8.90 -24.57
CA SER A 486 -14.45 10.01 -25.08
C SER A 486 -15.02 9.75 -26.48
N GLU A 487 -14.25 9.14 -27.37
CA GLU A 487 -14.73 8.71 -28.69
C GLU A 487 -15.87 7.68 -28.58
N LYS A 488 -15.73 6.70 -27.69
CA LYS A 488 -16.78 5.70 -27.41
C LYS A 488 -18.02 6.32 -26.80
N GLU A 489 -17.87 7.27 -25.88
CA GLU A 489 -18.99 8.03 -25.30
C GLU A 489 -19.76 8.80 -26.38
N SER A 490 -19.06 9.51 -27.28
CA SER A 490 -19.71 10.19 -28.40
C SER A 490 -20.45 9.23 -29.32
N LEU A 491 -19.91 8.03 -29.56
CA LEU A 491 -20.57 7.00 -30.36
C LEU A 491 -21.83 6.46 -29.66
N ILE A 492 -21.79 6.28 -28.34
CA ILE A 492 -22.96 5.87 -27.55
C ILE A 492 -24.05 6.94 -27.64
N ASP A 493 -23.71 8.21 -27.45
CA ASP A 493 -24.66 9.32 -27.57
C ASP A 493 -25.32 9.36 -28.96
N GLN A 494 -24.53 9.17 -30.03
CA GLN A 494 -25.07 9.06 -31.39
C GLN A 494 -26.04 7.91 -31.52
N LYS A 495 -25.70 6.72 -30.99
CA LYS A 495 -26.58 5.55 -31.03
C LYS A 495 -27.85 5.74 -30.21
N ASP A 496 -27.78 6.42 -29.08
CA ASP A 496 -28.95 6.74 -28.26
C ASP A 496 -29.88 7.75 -28.97
N THR A 497 -29.34 8.75 -29.67
CA THR A 497 -30.16 9.64 -30.51
C THR A 497 -30.82 8.90 -31.67
N GLU A 498 -30.12 7.96 -32.30
CA GLU A 498 -30.67 7.10 -33.35
C GLU A 498 -31.81 6.24 -32.79
N ILE A 499 -31.60 5.57 -31.66
CA ILE A 499 -32.63 4.76 -30.97
C ILE A 499 -33.84 5.63 -30.60
N ALA A 500 -33.64 6.85 -30.09
CA ALA A 500 -34.74 7.77 -29.78
C ALA A 500 -35.54 8.16 -31.03
N SER A 501 -34.85 8.45 -32.15
CA SER A 501 -35.50 8.77 -33.42
C SER A 501 -36.30 7.58 -33.99
N LEU A 502 -35.76 6.37 -33.88
CA LEU A 502 -36.43 5.15 -34.30
C LEU A 502 -37.65 4.84 -33.43
N LYS A 503 -37.54 5.00 -32.10
CA LYS A 503 -38.68 4.87 -31.18
C LYS A 503 -39.78 5.86 -31.52
N ALA A 504 -39.45 7.14 -31.74
CA ALA A 504 -40.44 8.14 -32.14
C ALA A 504 -41.14 7.79 -33.47
N THR A 505 -40.38 7.20 -34.41
CA THR A 505 -40.93 6.74 -35.70
C THR A 505 -41.86 5.54 -35.51
N ILE A 506 -41.49 4.58 -34.66
CA ILE A 506 -42.34 3.43 -34.33
C ILE A 506 -43.62 3.89 -33.62
N ASP A 507 -43.51 4.79 -32.65
CA ASP A 507 -44.67 5.34 -31.94
C ASP A 507 -45.63 6.07 -32.89
N ASN A 508 -45.10 6.85 -33.85
CA ASN A 508 -45.91 7.50 -34.88
C ASN A 508 -46.63 6.48 -35.77
N ASN A 509 -45.92 5.47 -36.27
CA ASN A 509 -46.53 4.40 -37.08
C ASN A 509 -47.58 3.63 -36.30
N LEU A 510 -47.35 3.34 -35.02
CA LEU A 510 -48.29 2.68 -34.14
C LEU A 510 -49.54 3.54 -33.91
N GLN A 511 -49.39 4.85 -33.71
CA GLN A 511 -50.51 5.79 -33.60
C GLN A 511 -51.31 5.86 -34.92
N LEU A 512 -50.64 5.91 -36.07
CA LEU A 512 -51.31 5.89 -37.37
C LEU A 512 -52.05 4.57 -37.60
N GLN A 513 -51.44 3.44 -37.25
CA GLN A 513 -52.08 2.13 -37.33
C GLN A 513 -53.30 2.06 -36.41
N ALA A 514 -53.17 2.48 -35.15
CA ALA A 514 -54.28 2.53 -34.20
C ALA A 514 -55.43 3.44 -34.67
N ALA A 515 -55.11 4.61 -35.25
CA ALA A 515 -56.10 5.50 -35.85
C ALA A 515 -56.81 4.85 -37.04
N SER A 516 -56.06 4.20 -37.94
CA SER A 516 -56.64 3.48 -39.08
C SER A 516 -57.54 2.31 -38.64
N GLU A 517 -57.13 1.57 -37.59
CA GLU A 517 -57.91 0.47 -37.04
C GLU A 517 -59.18 0.97 -36.35
N ALA A 518 -59.10 2.11 -35.63
CA ALA A 518 -60.26 2.75 -35.03
C ALA A 518 -61.30 3.15 -36.09
N LEU A 519 -60.85 3.74 -37.22
CA LEU A 519 -61.73 4.06 -38.35
C LEU A 519 -62.37 2.80 -38.97
N LEU A 520 -61.59 1.72 -39.14
CA LEU A 520 -62.14 0.45 -39.63
C LEU A 520 -63.17 -0.15 -38.67
N ARG A 521 -62.93 -0.06 -37.36
CA ARG A 521 -63.87 -0.51 -36.33
C ARG A 521 -65.17 0.30 -36.36
N GLU A 522 -65.09 1.62 -36.53
CA GLU A 522 -66.26 2.49 -36.68
C GLU A 522 -67.05 2.15 -37.95
N GLU A 523 -66.38 1.90 -39.07
CA GLU A 523 -67.03 1.50 -40.33
C GLU A 523 -67.68 0.11 -40.22
N ILE A 524 -67.02 -0.85 -39.57
CA ILE A 524 -67.62 -2.17 -39.28
C ILE A 524 -68.86 -2.02 -38.39
N GLU A 525 -68.80 -1.14 -37.38
CA GLU A 525 -69.94 -0.89 -36.50
C GLU A 525 -71.10 -0.24 -37.27
N ARG A 526 -70.80 0.69 -38.19
CA ARG A 526 -71.76 1.31 -39.10
C ARG A 526 -72.42 0.29 -40.03
N LEU A 527 -71.63 -0.61 -40.64
CA LEU A 527 -72.12 -1.69 -41.50
C LEU A 527 -72.95 -2.71 -40.73
N ARG A 528 -72.61 -3.00 -39.46
CA ARG A 528 -73.42 -3.86 -38.57
C ARG A 528 -74.75 -3.23 -38.15
N LYS A 529 -74.82 -1.90 -38.10
CA LYS A 529 -76.03 -1.15 -37.72
C LYS A 529 -77.02 -0.94 -38.88
N SER A 530 -76.58 -1.15 -40.12
CA SER A 530 -77.43 -1.10 -41.32
C SER A 530 -77.99 -2.49 -41.64
N PRO A 531 -79.32 -2.74 -41.53
CA PRO A 531 -79.91 -4.00 -41.95
C PRO A 531 -80.19 -3.95 -43.45
N GLU A 532 -79.31 -4.52 -44.27
CA GLU A 532 -79.60 -4.68 -45.71
C GLU A 532 -80.30 -6.02 -45.98
N THR A 533 -81.64 -5.95 -46.00
CA THR A 533 -82.50 -6.87 -46.74
C THR A 533 -82.86 -6.24 -48.08
N GLN A 534 -82.15 -6.55 -49.18
CA GLN A 534 -82.76 -6.38 -50.50
C GLN A 534 -82.41 -7.51 -51.49
N SER A 535 -83.41 -7.76 -52.31
CA SER A 535 -83.72 -8.97 -53.03
C SER A 535 -83.28 -8.90 -54.50
N ARG A 536 -83.20 -10.10 -55.08
CA ARG A 536 -82.98 -10.38 -56.50
C ARG A 536 -84.09 -9.78 -57.39
N GLN A 537 -83.75 -8.86 -58.31
CA GLN A 537 -84.59 -8.58 -59.50
C GLN A 537 -83.76 -8.38 -60.79
N LYS A 538 -84.31 -8.88 -61.90
CA LYS A 538 -83.70 -8.97 -63.25
C LYS A 538 -84.07 -7.77 -64.14
N ARG A 539 -83.05 -7.25 -64.85
CA ARG A 539 -82.97 -6.72 -66.25
C ARG A 539 -83.94 -5.63 -66.77
N LYS A 540 -83.37 -4.57 -67.38
CA LYS A 540 -83.45 -4.22 -68.84
C LYS A 540 -82.60 -2.98 -69.27
N LYS A 541 -81.72 -3.24 -70.26
CA LYS A 541 -81.21 -2.47 -71.45
C LYS A 541 -80.89 -0.94 -71.42
N SER A 542 -79.59 -0.64 -71.62
CA SER A 542 -78.86 0.34 -72.49
C SER A 542 -79.48 1.69 -72.90
N PRO A 543 -78.63 2.74 -73.02
CA PRO A 543 -78.08 3.08 -74.34
C PRO A 543 -76.55 3.25 -74.38
N GLN A 544 -76.03 3.10 -75.59
CA GLN A 544 -74.64 3.32 -76.02
C GLN A 544 -74.25 4.80 -75.94
N ILE A 545 -73.07 5.10 -75.41
CA ILE A 545 -72.32 6.32 -75.73
C ILE A 545 -70.89 5.91 -76.02
N SER A 546 -70.48 6.23 -77.24
CA SER A 546 -69.18 5.99 -77.84
C SER A 546 -68.24 7.15 -77.52
N SER A 547 -67.07 6.82 -76.97
CA SER A 547 -65.80 7.58 -76.96
C SER A 547 -64.88 6.78 -76.03
N ILE A 548 -63.99 5.88 -76.49
CA ILE A 548 -62.79 6.17 -77.28
C ILE A 548 -62.25 7.55 -76.93
N ASP A 549 -61.47 7.58 -75.86
CA ASP A 549 -60.28 8.41 -75.80
C ASP A 549 -59.07 7.48 -75.72
N GLN A 550 -58.13 7.73 -76.61
CA GLN A 550 -56.90 6.98 -76.84
C GLN A 550 -55.80 7.60 -75.99
N SER A 551 -55.55 7.06 -74.81
CA SER A 551 -54.21 7.08 -74.22
C SER A 551 -54.20 6.17 -73.00
N LEU A 552 -53.44 5.08 -73.09
CA LEU A 552 -52.86 4.22 -72.03
C LEU A 552 -52.90 2.74 -72.42
N ASP A 553 -52.56 2.44 -73.68
CA ASP A 553 -51.75 1.26 -73.94
C ASP A 553 -50.31 1.64 -73.59
N ASP A 554 -49.92 1.39 -72.34
CA ASP A 554 -48.55 1.04 -72.01
C ASP A 554 -48.60 0.00 -70.89
N THR A 555 -48.99 -1.19 -71.33
CA THR A 555 -48.76 -2.44 -70.64
C THR A 555 -47.24 -2.66 -70.59
N ASN A 556 -46.57 -2.10 -69.57
CA ASN A 556 -45.14 -2.32 -69.37
C ASN A 556 -44.70 -2.19 -67.90
N TRP A 557 -45.52 -2.63 -66.95
CA TRP A 557 -45.17 -2.60 -65.52
C TRP A 557 -44.51 -3.90 -64.99
N LEU A 558 -44.17 -4.85 -65.88
CA LEU A 558 -43.64 -6.15 -65.44
C LEU A 558 -42.55 -6.72 -66.37
N VAL A 559 -41.58 -5.87 -66.75
CA VAL A 559 -40.28 -6.33 -67.26
C VAL A 559 -39.17 -5.46 -66.65
N PRO A 560 -38.16 -6.04 -65.96
CA PRO A 560 -36.99 -5.29 -65.52
C PRO A 560 -36.09 -5.06 -66.73
N THR A 561 -36.05 -3.83 -67.22
CA THR A 561 -35.03 -3.37 -68.17
C THR A 561 -34.13 -2.36 -67.45
N PRO A 562 -32.82 -2.63 -67.31
CA PRO A 562 -31.89 -1.71 -66.68
C PRO A 562 -31.58 -0.55 -67.65
N PRO A 563 -31.36 0.68 -67.15
CA PRO A 563 -31.08 1.81 -68.03
C PRO A 563 -29.64 1.76 -68.58
N GLU A 564 -29.50 1.72 -69.91
CA GLU A 564 -28.26 2.02 -70.63
C GLU A 564 -28.02 3.53 -70.68
N GLY A 565 -26.85 4.00 -70.25
CA GLY A 565 -26.43 5.39 -70.50
C GLY A 565 -25.40 6.03 -69.58
N THR A 566 -24.92 5.38 -68.50
CA THR A 566 -23.74 5.87 -67.77
C THR A 566 -22.52 5.03 -68.09
N ASN A 567 -21.61 5.67 -68.83
CA ASN A 567 -20.36 5.13 -69.30
C ASN A 567 -19.60 4.37 -68.20
N ALA A 568 -19.25 3.13 -68.51
CA ALA A 568 -18.22 2.38 -67.80
C ALA A 568 -16.92 3.20 -67.76
N ARG A 569 -16.49 3.59 -66.56
CA ARG A 569 -15.07 3.81 -66.27
C ARG A 569 -14.52 2.55 -65.61
N PRO A 570 -13.45 1.95 -66.15
CA PRO A 570 -12.78 0.82 -65.52
C PRO A 570 -11.92 1.37 -64.39
N GLY A 571 -12.25 1.02 -63.16
CA GLY A 571 -11.48 1.45 -62.00
C GLY A 571 -12.13 0.92 -60.75
N GLY A 572 -11.51 -0.11 -60.18
CA GLY A 572 -11.93 -0.67 -58.90
C GLY A 572 -12.05 0.43 -57.87
N VAL A 573 -13.23 0.55 -57.29
CA VAL A 573 -13.38 1.20 -56.00
C VAL A 573 -12.70 0.28 -54.99
N SER A 574 -11.51 0.71 -54.59
CA SER A 574 -10.76 0.11 -53.50
C SER A 574 -11.64 0.01 -52.26
N ASP A 575 -11.56 -1.14 -51.61
CA ASP A 575 -12.19 -1.55 -50.34
C ASP A 575 -11.65 -0.74 -49.13
N SER A 576 -11.40 0.56 -49.31
CA SER A 576 -10.65 1.41 -48.39
C SER A 576 -11.50 2.48 -47.69
N GLU A 577 -12.81 2.53 -47.96
CA GLU A 577 -13.77 3.40 -47.25
C GLU A 577 -14.72 2.62 -46.32
N PHE A 578 -14.72 1.29 -46.40
CA PHE A 578 -15.27 0.41 -45.37
C PHE A 578 -14.07 -0.09 -44.56
N GLY A 579 -13.94 0.36 -43.31
CA GLY A 579 -12.78 0.12 -42.44
C GLY A 579 -12.52 -1.33 -42.01
N TYR A 580 -12.79 -2.30 -42.87
CA TYR A 580 -12.40 -3.70 -42.66
C TYR A 580 -10.96 -3.91 -43.13
N GLN A 581 -10.03 -3.94 -42.18
CA GLN A 581 -8.76 -4.63 -42.36
C GLN A 581 -8.95 -6.07 -41.91
N ALA A 582 -8.97 -7.00 -42.87
CA ALA A 582 -8.91 -8.43 -42.58
C ALA A 582 -7.63 -8.70 -41.75
N PRO A 583 -7.71 -9.47 -40.65
CA PRO A 583 -6.53 -9.85 -39.88
C PRO A 583 -5.50 -10.52 -40.78
N HIS A 584 -4.21 -10.16 -40.63
CA HIS A 584 -3.12 -10.84 -41.30
C HIS A 584 -3.20 -12.35 -41.01
N HIS A 585 -3.50 -13.15 -42.03
CA HIS A 585 -3.23 -14.57 -41.98
C HIS A 585 -1.71 -14.72 -41.78
N ARG A 586 -1.30 -15.31 -40.66
CA ARG A 586 0.08 -15.81 -40.56
C ARG A 586 0.22 -16.88 -41.64
N ASP A 587 1.20 -16.70 -42.52
CA ASP A 587 1.62 -17.77 -43.42
C ASP A 587 1.91 -19.00 -42.58
N GLU A 588 1.23 -20.11 -42.89
CA GLU A 588 1.58 -21.40 -42.32
C GLU A 588 3.06 -21.66 -42.63
N PRO A 589 3.91 -21.94 -41.63
CA PRO A 589 5.26 -22.38 -41.92
C PRO A 589 5.16 -23.74 -42.60
N ASN A 590 5.28 -23.73 -43.93
CA ASN A 590 5.42 -24.91 -44.75
C ASN A 590 6.78 -25.55 -44.43
N ASN A 591 6.84 -26.29 -43.32
CA ASN A 591 7.99 -27.10 -42.96
C ASN A 591 7.75 -28.51 -43.52
N PRO A 592 8.45 -28.93 -44.59
CA PRO A 592 8.30 -30.25 -45.20
C PRO A 592 8.71 -31.42 -44.28
N ALA A 593 9.08 -31.16 -43.02
CA ALA A 593 9.45 -32.17 -42.03
C ALA A 593 8.27 -32.81 -41.28
N GLN A 594 7.04 -32.31 -41.40
CA GLN A 594 5.87 -32.89 -40.68
C GLN A 594 5.09 -33.96 -41.49
N MET A 595 5.50 -34.22 -42.73
CA MET A 595 5.00 -35.35 -43.54
C MET A 595 5.83 -36.63 -43.38
N LEU A 596 6.40 -36.84 -42.19
CA LEU A 596 7.00 -38.11 -41.79
C LEU A 596 6.44 -38.49 -40.42
N LEU A 597 5.22 -39.00 -40.42
CA LEU A 597 4.86 -40.11 -39.52
C LEU A 597 3.87 -40.99 -40.30
N TRP A 598 4.34 -42.22 -40.56
CA TRP A 598 3.52 -43.35 -40.95
C TRP A 598 2.65 -43.80 -39.78
#